data_AF-A0A925MRW7-F1
#
_entry.id   AF-A0A925MRW7-F1
#
_cell.length_a   1.000
_cell.length_b   1.000
_cell.length_c   1.000
_cell.angle_alpha   90.00
_cell.angle_beta   90.00
_cell.angle_gamma   90.00
#
_symmetry.space_group_name_H-M   'P 1'
#
loop_
_entity.id
_entity.type
_entity.pdbx_description
1 polymer ?
#
loop_
_entity_poly.entity_id
_entity_poly.type
_entity_poly.pdbx_seq_one_letter_code
_entity_poly.pdbx_strand_id
1 'polypeptide(L)'
;MSSMINMARASAEAGGRDRFECSSDAWSLLLEVGKAFGWKPHGTTYVSLTTANLSDTVVLHDYQPGDSRDRKCVDADDAKSWAKALGVARGSSHLAAMVNARAGGTVVSDDSQTINPATATVMDEFIAYTFGGAFTFARTE
;
A
#
# COMPACT_ATOMS: atom_id res chain seq x y z
N MET A 1 3.91 -5.95 18.47
CA MET A 1 4.98 -5.46 17.58
C MET A 1 4.45 -5.53 16.16
N SER A 2 4.44 -4.41 15.43
CA SER A 2 3.97 -4.37 14.04
C SER A 2 5.05 -4.96 13.14
N SER A 3 4.66 -5.83 12.21
CA SER A 3 5.60 -6.43 11.25
C SER A 3 5.92 -5.44 10.14
N MET A 4 7.12 -5.54 9.55
CA MET A 4 7.48 -4.70 8.40
C MET A 4 7.09 -5.40 7.10
N ILE A 5 6.63 -4.63 6.14
CA ILE A 5 6.23 -5.08 4.81
C ILE A 5 7.20 -4.46 3.82
N ASN A 6 7.94 -5.33 3.16
CA ASN A 6 8.91 -4.97 2.16
C ASN A 6 8.28 -5.05 0.78
N MET A 7 8.51 -4.02 -0.03
CA MET A 7 8.00 -3.91 -1.39
C MET A 7 9.14 -3.68 -2.38
N ALA A 8 9.07 -4.35 -3.52
CA ALA A 8 10.05 -4.18 -4.60
C ALA A 8 9.38 -4.18 -5.97
N ARG A 9 9.77 -3.26 -6.85
CA ARG A 9 9.31 -3.27 -8.25
C ARG A 9 10.12 -4.29 -9.07
N ALA A 10 9.48 -4.87 -10.09
CA ALA A 10 10.09 -5.88 -10.95
C ALA A 10 11.02 -5.29 -12.03
N SER A 11 10.93 -3.99 -12.32
CA SER A 11 11.69 -3.35 -13.40
C SER A 11 12.69 -2.33 -12.85
N ALA A 12 13.97 -2.55 -13.22
CA ALA A 12 15.08 -1.62 -13.05
C ALA A 12 15.00 -0.47 -14.07
N GLU A 13 13.93 0.31 -14.07
CA GLU A 13 13.95 1.59 -14.78
C GLU A 13 14.70 2.61 -13.92
N ALA A 14 15.94 2.86 -14.35
CA ALA A 14 16.95 3.68 -13.69
C ALA A 14 16.39 5.00 -13.12
N GLY A 15 16.39 5.09 -11.79
CA GLY A 15 16.24 6.35 -11.04
C GLY A 15 15.13 6.39 -9.98
N GLY A 16 14.29 5.35 -9.87
CA GLY A 16 13.25 5.27 -8.84
C GLY A 16 13.71 4.68 -7.51
N ARG A 17 12.99 4.97 -6.43
CA ARG A 17 13.05 4.15 -5.21
C ARG A 17 12.45 2.77 -5.55
N ASP A 18 13.30 1.85 -5.99
CA ASP A 18 12.92 0.48 -6.39
C ASP A 18 12.41 -0.35 -5.21
N ARG A 19 12.54 0.18 -4.00
CA ARG A 19 12.08 -0.41 -2.75
C ARG A 19 11.30 0.59 -1.94
N PHE A 20 10.31 0.07 -1.23
CA PHE A 20 9.56 0.79 -0.21
C PHE A 20 9.28 -0.16 0.95
N GLU A 21 9.32 0.35 2.16
CA GLU A 21 9.06 -0.43 3.36
C GLU A 21 8.09 0.35 4.25
N CYS A 22 7.12 -0.34 4.85
CA CYS A 22 6.25 0.26 5.85
C CYS A 22 5.81 -0.77 6.89
N SER A 23 5.28 -0.32 8.02
CA SER A 23 4.71 -1.21 9.02
C SER A 23 3.38 -1.81 8.55
N SER A 24 2.99 -2.95 9.15
CA SER A 24 1.70 -3.59 8.90
C SER A 24 0.49 -2.68 9.18
N ASP A 25 0.63 -1.76 10.13
CA ASP A 25 -0.40 -0.78 10.45
C ASP A 25 -0.52 0.28 9.37
N ALA A 26 0.62 0.77 8.86
CA ALA A 26 0.66 1.70 7.74
C ALA A 26 0.09 1.08 6.47
N TRP A 27 0.46 -0.17 6.15
CA TRP A 27 -0.10 -0.91 5.02
C TRP A 27 -1.62 -1.06 5.11
N SER A 28 -2.12 -1.47 6.27
CA SER A 28 -3.55 -1.63 6.50
C SER A 28 -4.28 -0.29 6.36
N LEU A 29 -3.70 0.81 6.84
CA LEU A 29 -4.24 2.14 6.66
C LEU A 29 -4.28 2.54 5.18
N LEU A 30 -3.20 2.30 4.44
CA LEU A 30 -3.12 2.59 2.99
C LEU A 30 -4.18 1.79 2.20
N LEU A 31 -4.42 0.53 2.59
CA LEU A 31 -5.48 -0.30 2.00
C LEU A 31 -6.87 0.25 2.28
N GLU A 32 -7.16 0.58 3.55
CA GLU A 32 -8.45 1.13 3.97
C GLU A 32 -8.75 2.46 3.29
N VAL A 33 -7.77 3.37 3.28
CA VAL A 33 -7.90 4.69 2.63
C VAL A 33 -8.08 4.51 1.13
N GLY A 34 -7.28 3.67 0.47
CA GLY A 34 -7.45 3.41 -0.96
C GLY A 34 -8.89 2.99 -1.28
N LYS A 35 -9.40 1.98 -0.56
CA LYS A 35 -10.78 1.46 -0.74
C LYS A 35 -11.84 2.53 -0.48
N ALA A 36 -11.68 3.32 0.58
CA ALA A 36 -12.62 4.38 0.93
C ALA A 36 -12.68 5.50 -0.13
N PHE A 37 -11.58 5.73 -0.84
CA PHE A 37 -11.46 6.77 -1.86
C PHE A 37 -11.55 6.23 -3.31
N GLY A 38 -12.22 5.09 -3.47
CA GLY A 38 -12.68 4.60 -4.78
C GLY A 38 -11.70 3.66 -5.50
N TRP A 39 -10.58 3.29 -4.89
CA TRP A 39 -9.77 2.19 -5.42
C TRP A 39 -10.53 0.87 -5.25
N LYS A 40 -10.62 0.11 -6.34
CA LYS A 40 -11.25 -1.21 -6.40
C LYS A 40 -10.14 -2.22 -6.65
N PRO A 41 -9.66 -2.93 -5.62
CA PRO A 41 -8.53 -3.83 -5.77
C PRO A 41 -8.86 -4.94 -6.79
N HIS A 42 -8.02 -5.09 -7.80
CA HIS A 42 -8.19 -6.13 -8.81
C HIS A 42 -7.82 -7.53 -8.30
N GLY A 43 -7.02 -7.58 -7.23
CA GLY A 43 -6.43 -8.80 -6.70
C GLY A 43 -4.93 -8.83 -6.96
N THR A 44 -4.25 -9.65 -6.19
CA THR A 44 -2.81 -9.86 -6.27
C THR A 44 -2.51 -11.21 -6.89
N THR A 45 -1.28 -11.37 -7.36
CA THR A 45 -0.81 -12.60 -8.00
C THR A 45 0.42 -13.13 -7.26
N TYR A 46 0.60 -14.45 -7.22
CA TYR A 46 1.82 -15.01 -6.63
C TYR A 46 3.04 -14.81 -7.54
N VAL A 47 4.17 -14.45 -6.95
CA VAL A 47 5.47 -14.51 -7.64
C VAL A 47 6.07 -15.87 -7.37
N SER A 48 5.96 -16.79 -8.33
CA SER A 48 6.64 -18.10 -8.22
C SER A 48 8.15 -17.91 -8.33
N LEU A 49 8.89 -18.23 -7.26
CA LEU A 49 10.35 -18.20 -7.23
C LEU A 49 11.01 -19.39 -7.94
N THR A 50 10.24 -20.40 -8.38
CA THR A 50 10.79 -21.71 -8.74
C THR A 50 10.37 -22.29 -10.08
N THR A 51 9.46 -21.68 -10.86
CA THR A 51 9.06 -22.30 -12.13
C THR A 51 8.70 -21.30 -13.21
N ALA A 52 9.45 -21.32 -14.31
CA ALA A 52 9.22 -20.60 -15.56
C ALA A 52 7.95 -21.04 -16.33
N ASN A 53 7.00 -21.72 -15.67
CA ASN A 53 5.79 -22.28 -16.29
C ASN A 53 4.70 -22.51 -15.23
N LEU A 54 4.05 -21.44 -14.76
CA LEU A 54 2.69 -21.56 -14.24
C LEU A 54 1.82 -20.59 -15.02
N SER A 55 1.26 -21.14 -16.10
CA SER A 55 0.30 -20.54 -17.02
C SER A 55 -1.08 -20.32 -16.38
N ASP A 56 -1.18 -20.26 -15.05
CA ASP A 56 -2.40 -19.99 -14.31
C ASP A 56 -2.05 -19.10 -13.12
N THR A 57 -2.05 -17.80 -13.37
CA THR A 57 -1.84 -16.80 -12.33
C THR A 57 -3.06 -16.83 -11.40
N VAL A 58 -2.95 -17.54 -10.28
CA VAL A 58 -4.02 -17.53 -9.27
C VAL A 58 -4.15 -16.11 -8.75
N VAL A 59 -5.22 -15.43 -9.16
CA VAL A 59 -5.59 -14.12 -8.63
C VAL A 59 -6.12 -14.36 -7.21
N LEU A 60 -5.36 -13.89 -6.23
CA LEU A 60 -5.85 -13.75 -4.88
C LEU A 60 -6.59 -12.42 -4.78
N HIS A 61 -7.84 -12.42 -4.36
CA HIS A 61 -8.54 -11.18 -4.00
C HIS A 61 -8.10 -10.61 -2.64
N ASP A 62 -6.83 -10.80 -2.29
CA ASP A 62 -6.28 -10.50 -0.98
C ASP A 62 -4.95 -9.73 -1.10
N TYR A 63 -4.86 -8.67 -0.29
CA TYR A 63 -3.67 -7.81 -0.15
C TYR A 63 -3.03 -7.98 1.23
N GLN A 64 -3.42 -9.01 2.00
CA GLN A 64 -2.72 -9.36 3.22
C GLN A 64 -1.30 -9.85 2.88
N PRO A 65 -0.26 -9.26 3.48
CA PRO A 65 1.11 -9.69 3.27
C PRO A 65 1.35 -11.13 3.72
N GLY A 66 1.90 -11.94 2.81
CA GLY A 66 2.45 -13.26 3.12
C GLY A 66 3.73 -13.16 3.96
N ASP A 67 4.35 -14.31 4.26
CA ASP A 67 5.74 -14.34 4.73
C ASP A 67 6.71 -14.04 3.56
N SER A 68 8.01 -14.02 3.82
CA SER A 68 9.02 -13.71 2.80
C SER A 68 9.07 -14.71 1.63
N ARG A 69 8.49 -15.91 1.81
CA ARG A 69 8.37 -16.99 0.81
C ARG A 69 7.05 -16.90 0.04
N ASP A 70 6.03 -16.25 0.60
CA ASP A 70 4.74 -15.91 0.01
C ASP A 70 4.75 -14.46 -0.51
N ARG A 71 5.51 -14.25 -1.60
CA ARG A 71 5.57 -12.95 -2.29
C ARG A 71 4.38 -12.81 -3.23
N LYS A 72 3.61 -11.74 -3.01
CA LYS A 72 2.48 -11.35 -3.86
C LYS A 72 2.87 -10.17 -4.73
N CYS A 73 2.19 -9.99 -5.84
CA CYS A 73 2.41 -8.95 -6.84
C CYS A 73 1.12 -8.20 -7.11
N VAL A 74 1.23 -6.87 -7.13
CA VAL A 74 0.20 -5.92 -7.57
C VAL A 74 0.55 -5.51 -9.00
N ASP A 75 -0.40 -5.61 -9.92
CA ASP A 75 -0.19 -5.19 -11.30
C ASP A 75 -0.06 -3.66 -11.43
N ALA A 76 0.46 -3.20 -12.57
CA ALA A 76 0.78 -1.79 -12.75
C ALA A 76 -0.47 -0.88 -12.78
N ASP A 77 -1.59 -1.37 -13.30
CA ASP A 77 -2.82 -0.57 -13.42
C ASP A 77 -3.55 -0.48 -12.09
N ASP A 78 -3.56 -1.57 -11.32
CA ASP A 78 -4.06 -1.57 -9.95
C ASP A 78 -3.20 -0.69 -9.03
N ALA A 79 -1.86 -0.80 -9.12
CA ALA A 79 -0.94 0.07 -8.38
C ALA A 79 -1.17 1.56 -8.68
N LYS A 80 -1.30 1.94 -9.96
CA LYS A 80 -1.61 3.32 -10.35
C LYS A 80 -2.99 3.77 -9.89
N SER A 81 -3.98 2.88 -9.94
CA SER A 81 -5.35 3.17 -9.48
C SER A 81 -5.39 3.39 -7.97
N TRP A 82 -4.63 2.60 -7.22
CA TRP A 82 -4.44 2.78 -5.79
C TRP A 82 -3.74 4.12 -5.49
N ALA A 83 -2.66 4.44 -6.19
CA ALA A 83 -1.94 5.71 -6.04
C ALA A 83 -2.86 6.93 -6.26
N LYS A 84 -3.72 6.87 -7.28
CA LYS A 84 -4.71 7.93 -7.57
C LYS A 84 -5.71 8.10 -6.44
N ALA A 85 -6.28 7.01 -5.92
CA ALA A 85 -7.23 7.06 -4.81
C ALA A 85 -6.60 7.68 -3.55
N LEU A 86 -5.36 7.31 -3.24
CA LEU A 86 -4.60 7.90 -2.13
C LEU A 86 -4.27 9.37 -2.36
N GLY A 87 -3.98 9.78 -3.60
CA GLY A 87 -3.81 11.19 -3.97
C GLY A 87 -5.09 12.01 -3.75
N VAL A 88 -6.26 11.47 -4.09
CA VAL A 88 -7.56 12.09 -3.78
C VAL A 88 -7.76 12.17 -2.27
N ALA A 89 -7.44 11.10 -1.53
CA ALA A 89 -7.55 11.08 -0.08
C ALA A 89 -6.68 12.15 0.59
N ARG A 90 -5.45 12.37 0.08
CA ARG A 90 -4.51 13.37 0.61
C ARG A 90 -5.06 14.79 0.60
N GLY A 91 -5.91 15.13 -0.37
CA GLY A 91 -6.57 16.44 -0.45
C GLY A 91 -7.87 16.54 0.35
N SER A 92 -8.30 15.48 1.02
CA SER A 92 -9.62 15.40 1.67
C SER A 92 -9.52 15.52 3.20
N SER A 93 -10.40 16.32 3.80
CA SER A 93 -10.58 16.41 5.25
C SER A 93 -11.05 15.09 5.87
N HIS A 94 -11.68 14.21 5.08
CA HIS A 94 -12.16 12.90 5.55
C HIS A 94 -11.01 11.96 5.94
N LEU A 95 -9.82 12.13 5.34
CA LEU A 95 -8.63 11.33 5.67
C LEU A 95 -8.22 11.52 7.14
N ALA A 96 -8.24 12.75 7.64
CA ALA A 96 -7.89 13.05 9.03
C ALA A 96 -8.84 12.34 10.01
N ALA A 97 -10.14 12.34 9.70
CA ALA A 97 -11.13 11.63 10.51
C ALA A 97 -10.86 10.11 10.56
N MET A 98 -10.51 9.48 9.42
CA MET A 98 -10.18 8.06 9.38
C MET A 98 -8.93 7.72 10.20
N VAL A 99 -7.87 8.52 10.09
CA VAL A 99 -6.62 8.32 10.85
C VAL A 99 -6.88 8.45 12.36
N ASN A 100 -7.65 9.46 12.78
CA ASN A 100 -8.00 9.68 14.18
C ASN A 100 -8.88 8.56 14.76
N ALA A 101 -9.83 8.06 13.97
CA ALA A 101 -10.66 6.91 14.37
C ALA A 101 -9.81 5.66 14.62
N ARG A 102 -8.80 5.42 13.76
CA ARG A 102 -7.87 4.28 13.90
C ARG A 102 -6.96 4.39 15.12
N ALA A 103 -6.58 5.61 15.51
CA ALA A 103 -5.76 5.90 16.69
C ALA A 103 -6.51 5.76 18.03
N GLY A 104 -7.77 5.29 18.03
CA GLY A 104 -8.54 5.06 19.26
C GLY A 104 -9.34 6.26 19.75
N GLY A 105 -9.61 7.24 18.88
CA GLY A 105 -10.70 8.20 19.11
C GLY A 105 -10.50 9.17 20.27
N THR A 106 -9.26 9.54 20.62
CA THR A 106 -9.06 10.75 21.43
C THR A 106 -9.25 11.94 20.50
N VAL A 107 -10.50 12.36 20.31
CA VAL A 107 -10.85 13.63 19.68
C VAL A 107 -10.35 14.71 20.62
N VAL A 108 -9.08 15.10 20.47
CA VAL A 108 -8.64 16.39 20.98
C VAL A 108 -9.41 17.39 20.12
N SER A 109 -10.30 18.16 20.76
CA SER A 109 -11.06 19.25 20.15
C SER A 109 -10.14 20.41 19.75
N ASP A 110 -9.16 20.10 18.91
CA ASP A 110 -8.34 21.07 18.23
C ASP A 110 -8.81 21.09 16.78
N ASP A 111 -9.23 22.25 16.29
CA ASP A 111 -9.79 22.48 14.95
C ASP A 111 -8.83 22.11 13.81
N SER A 112 -7.61 21.66 14.14
CA SER A 112 -6.65 21.11 13.21
C SER A 112 -7.01 19.66 12.88
N GLN A 113 -7.94 19.47 11.91
CA GLN A 113 -8.17 18.20 11.20
C GLN A 113 -6.97 17.80 10.34
N THR A 114 -5.79 17.72 10.94
CA THR A 114 -4.52 17.45 10.26
C THR A 114 -4.06 16.05 10.62
N ILE A 115 -3.78 15.24 9.61
CA ILE A 115 -3.09 13.97 9.80
C ILE A 115 -1.70 14.22 10.40
N ASN A 116 -1.23 13.28 11.23
CA ASN A 116 0.12 13.39 11.76
C ASN A 116 1.15 13.42 10.60
N PRO A 117 2.25 14.20 10.71
CA PRO A 117 3.21 14.35 9.62
C PRO A 117 3.88 13.04 9.18
N ALA A 118 4.07 12.07 10.08
CA ALA A 118 4.70 10.80 9.74
C ALA A 118 3.82 9.96 8.79
N THR A 119 2.52 9.85 9.08
CA THR A 119 1.53 9.21 8.21
C THR A 119 1.43 9.94 6.88
N ALA A 120 1.45 11.27 6.91
CA ALA A 120 1.43 12.11 5.71
C ALA A 120 2.62 11.83 4.79
N THR A 121 3.82 11.70 5.35
CA THR A 121 5.05 11.34 4.61
C THR A 121 4.98 9.93 4.06
N VAL A 122 4.59 8.94 4.86
CA VAL A 122 4.46 7.54 4.41
C VAL A 122 3.46 7.43 3.25
N MET A 123 2.34 8.16 3.31
CA MET A 123 1.38 8.21 2.21
C MET A 123 1.99 8.81 0.94
N ASP A 124 2.70 9.93 1.03
CA ASP A 124 3.31 10.57 -0.15
C ASP A 124 4.36 9.69 -0.80
N GLU A 125 5.22 9.07 0.01
CA GLU A 125 6.23 8.15 -0.47
C GLU A 125 5.61 6.91 -1.11
N PHE A 126 4.55 6.36 -0.52
CA PHE A 126 3.82 5.23 -1.08
C PHE A 126 3.09 5.60 -2.38
N ILE A 127 2.47 6.78 -2.47
CA ILE A 127 1.85 7.29 -3.70
C ILE A 127 2.90 7.38 -4.81
N ALA A 128 4.05 8.01 -4.54
CA ALA A 128 5.13 8.12 -5.51
C ALA A 128 5.68 6.74 -5.93
N TYR A 129 5.77 5.80 -4.98
CA TYR A 129 6.22 4.44 -5.24
C TYR A 129 5.24 3.66 -6.12
N THR A 130 3.95 3.64 -5.76
CA THR A 130 2.90 2.87 -6.46
C THR A 130 2.54 3.45 -7.81
N PHE A 131 2.65 4.78 -7.98
CA PHE A 131 2.51 5.40 -9.30
C PHE A 131 3.58 4.91 -10.29
N GLY A 132 4.72 4.46 -9.77
CA GLY A 132 5.82 3.91 -10.53
C GLY A 132 5.60 2.50 -11.10
N GLY A 133 4.43 1.89 -10.91
CA GLY A 133 4.01 0.66 -11.59
C GLY A 133 3.96 -0.58 -10.70
N ALA A 134 3.94 -1.76 -11.33
CA ALA A 134 3.75 -3.04 -10.67
C ALA A 134 4.81 -3.28 -9.59
N PHE A 135 4.39 -3.87 -8.47
CA PHE A 135 5.29 -4.16 -7.37
C PHE A 135 4.93 -5.44 -6.64
N THR A 136 5.95 -6.03 -6.03
CA THR A 136 5.84 -7.20 -5.17
C THR A 136 5.86 -6.77 -3.71
N PHE A 137 5.23 -7.54 -2.83
CA PHE A 137 5.22 -7.27 -1.38
C PHE A 137 5.18 -8.56 -0.56
N ALA A 138 5.80 -8.52 0.63
CA ALA A 138 5.81 -9.60 1.63
C ALA A 138 6.18 -9.05 3.02
N ARG A 139 5.87 -9.79 4.08
CA ARG A 139 6.42 -9.49 5.41
C ARG A 139 7.88 -9.88 5.48
N THR A 140 8.66 -9.06 6.17
CA THR A 140 9.97 -9.44 6.69
C THR A 140 9.83 -9.91 8.13
N GLU A 141 10.49 -11.04 8.42
CA GLU A 141 10.61 -11.62 9.77
C GLU A 141 11.46 -10.72 10.68
#